data_AF-A0A2V6TE78-F1
#
_entry.id   AF-A0A2V6TE78-F1
#
_cell.length_a   1.000
_cell.length_b   1.000
_cell.length_c   1.000
_cell.angle_alpha   90.00
_cell.angle_beta   90.00
_cell.angle_gamma   90.00
#
_symmetry.space_group_name_H-M   'P 1'
#
loop_
_entity.id
_entity.type
_entity.pdbx_description
1 polymer ?
#
loop_
_entity_poly.entity_id
_entity_poly.type
_entity_poly.pdbx_seq_one_letter_code
_entity_poly.pdbx_strand_id
1 'polypeptide(L)'
;MSEAASGQKRSAPSGRLGRGTGHGFGSGWISGILAVTCGALGYGGVLCLLFPSWLTTPSARALYPLDLVRFLIYVMLVVGFGLGALSVVLRRRRVLGFTGIALATAGTLLGGSTAEVGTLGGTTAVGLDWFLLNLFVLALLFVPLERVIPRLREQPIFRRGWTTDLMHFAMSHLLVQVTVVLTMLPAALFFRWATHPWLQDAVAAQPLALQFLEIVLVADLTQYWVHRAFHRVPWLWRLHAVHHSSETLDWLAGSRLHLVDIVVTRG
;
A
#
# COMPACT_ATOMS: atom_id res chain seq x y z
N MET A 1 31.57 57.49 -4.12
CA MET A 1 30.22 56.92 -4.31
C MET A 1 30.18 56.46 -5.76
N SER A 2 30.20 55.18 -6.15
CA SER A 2 29.48 54.02 -5.63
C SER A 2 30.30 52.75 -5.89
N GLU A 3 30.26 51.83 -4.92
CA GLU A 3 30.96 50.54 -4.88
C GLU A 3 30.44 49.50 -5.89
N ALA A 4 31.37 48.61 -6.26
CA ALA A 4 31.17 47.39 -6.99
C ALA A 4 30.44 46.32 -6.15
N ALA A 5 29.43 45.67 -6.70
CA ALA A 5 28.83 44.47 -6.12
C ALA A 5 29.31 43.22 -6.88
N SER A 6 30.37 42.60 -6.38
CA SER A 6 30.78 41.26 -6.80
C SER A 6 29.82 40.23 -6.19
N GLY A 7 29.13 39.47 -7.05
CA GLY A 7 28.24 38.38 -6.65
C GLY A 7 29.02 37.20 -6.10
N GLN A 8 29.14 37.14 -4.77
CA GLN A 8 29.74 36.02 -4.06
C GLN A 8 28.84 34.79 -4.18
N LYS A 9 29.26 33.80 -4.99
CA LYS A 9 28.70 32.44 -5.00
C LYS A 9 28.79 31.87 -3.58
N ARG A 10 27.63 31.67 -2.93
CA ARG A 10 27.54 30.97 -1.65
C ARG A 10 27.90 29.49 -1.87
N SER A 11 29.11 29.12 -1.47
CA SER A 11 29.52 27.72 -1.29
C SER A 11 28.65 27.06 -0.23
N ALA A 12 28.06 25.90 -0.54
CA ALA A 12 27.35 25.07 0.44
C ALA A 12 28.31 24.63 1.56
N PRO A 13 27.90 24.64 2.85
CA PRO A 13 28.76 24.16 3.91
C PRO A 13 28.84 22.63 3.86
N SER A 14 30.06 22.15 3.62
CA SER A 14 30.45 20.75 3.76
C SER A 14 30.31 20.29 5.22
N GLY A 15 29.64 19.15 5.40
CA GLY A 15 29.84 18.14 6.45
C GLY A 15 30.32 18.63 7.83
N ARG A 16 29.38 19.03 8.68
CA ARG A 16 29.48 18.77 10.13
C ARG A 16 28.40 17.76 10.48
N LEU A 17 28.72 16.75 11.29
CA LEU A 17 27.74 15.91 11.99
C LEU A 17 26.91 16.81 12.92
N GLY A 18 25.93 17.48 12.32
CA GLY A 18 25.08 18.50 12.92
C GLY A 18 23.65 18.11 12.63
N ARG A 19 22.87 17.93 13.70
CA ARG A 19 21.51 17.39 13.68
C ARG A 19 20.68 18.00 12.56
N GLY A 20 20.43 17.23 11.51
CA GLY A 20 19.79 17.69 10.27
C GLY A 20 18.37 18.19 10.51
N THR A 21 18.00 19.28 9.82
CA THR A 21 16.65 19.87 9.85
C THR A 21 15.89 19.68 8.53
N GLY A 22 16.58 19.33 7.44
CA GLY A 22 15.98 19.12 6.10
C GLY A 22 15.55 17.68 5.80
N HIS A 23 15.02 17.46 4.59
CA HIS A 23 14.54 16.15 4.11
C HIS A 23 15.55 15.41 3.21
N GLY A 24 16.71 16.01 2.94
CA GLY A 24 17.74 15.44 2.07
C GLY A 24 18.51 14.28 2.70
N PHE A 25 19.33 13.62 1.87
CA PHE A 25 20.25 12.56 2.33
C PHE A 25 21.17 13.07 3.45
N GLY A 26 21.45 12.20 4.43
CA GLY A 26 22.28 12.54 5.59
C GLY A 26 21.59 13.34 6.71
N SER A 27 20.36 13.83 6.50
CA SER A 27 19.64 14.60 7.54
C SER A 27 19.01 13.73 8.65
N GLY A 28 18.99 12.41 8.46
CA GLY A 28 18.25 11.45 9.27
C GLY A 28 16.74 11.40 8.97
N TRP A 29 16.24 12.18 8.00
CA TRP A 29 14.83 12.15 7.62
C TRP A 29 14.44 10.85 6.90
N ILE A 30 15.20 10.48 5.87
CA ILE A 30 14.96 9.26 5.07
C ILE A 30 15.05 8.02 5.96
N SER A 31 16.11 7.90 6.77
CA SER A 31 16.25 6.77 7.70
C SER A 31 15.11 6.72 8.72
N GLY A 32 14.60 7.87 9.19
CA GLY A 32 13.47 7.92 10.11
C GLY A 32 12.16 7.45 9.49
N ILE A 33 11.90 7.81 8.23
CA ILE A 33 10.70 7.35 7.52
C ILE A 33 10.77 5.84 7.28
N LEU A 34 11.90 5.37 6.73
CA LEU A 34 12.10 3.94 6.50
C LEU A 34 12.02 3.15 7.82
N ALA A 35 12.53 3.71 8.92
CA ALA A 35 12.41 3.11 10.25
C ALA A 35 10.95 2.92 10.67
N VAL A 36 10.11 3.95 10.50
CA VAL A 36 8.68 3.89 10.83
C VAL A 36 7.96 2.90 9.91
N THR A 37 8.25 2.93 8.61
CA THR A 37 7.62 2.03 7.63
C THR A 37 7.99 0.56 7.91
N CYS A 38 9.27 0.24 8.04
CA CYS A 38 9.73 -1.12 8.36
C CYS A 38 9.22 -1.56 9.75
N GLY A 39 9.31 -0.69 10.75
CA GLY A 39 8.79 -0.96 12.09
C GLY A 39 7.28 -1.26 12.09
N ALA A 40 6.47 -0.48 11.36
CA ALA A 40 5.03 -0.68 11.23
C ALA A 40 4.68 -1.96 10.47
N LEU A 41 5.37 -2.26 9.36
CA LEU A 41 5.19 -3.49 8.60
C LEU A 41 5.56 -4.73 9.43
N GLY A 42 6.72 -4.69 10.10
CA GLY A 42 7.17 -5.79 10.97
C GLY A 42 6.23 -6.00 12.15
N TYR A 43 5.87 -4.93 12.87
CA TYR A 43 4.92 -4.99 14.00
C TYR A 43 3.55 -5.51 13.56
N GLY A 44 3.01 -4.98 12.47
CA GLY A 44 1.74 -5.45 11.90
C GLY A 44 1.80 -6.94 11.49
N GLY A 45 2.92 -7.38 10.91
CA GLY A 45 3.15 -8.78 10.60
C GLY A 45 3.14 -9.69 11.84
N VAL A 46 3.77 -9.25 12.95
CA VAL A 46 3.70 -9.98 14.23
C VAL A 46 2.26 -10.05 14.74
N LEU A 47 1.49 -8.96 14.66
CA LEU A 47 0.07 -8.98 15.04
C LEU A 47 -0.74 -9.95 14.17
N CYS A 48 -0.46 -10.03 12.86
CA CYS A 48 -1.07 -11.01 11.97
C CYS A 48 -0.75 -12.46 12.38
N LEU A 49 0.46 -12.74 12.89
CA LEU A 49 0.79 -14.07 13.42
C LEU A 49 0.03 -14.38 14.72
N LEU A 50 -0.08 -13.41 15.63
CA LEU A 50 -0.72 -13.60 16.95
C LEU A 50 -2.25 -13.66 16.89
N PHE A 51 -2.86 -12.87 16.00
CA PHE A 51 -4.32 -12.75 15.89
C PHE A 51 -4.82 -13.04 14.46
N PRO A 52 -4.48 -14.22 13.90
CA PRO A 52 -4.74 -14.50 12.50
C PRO A 52 -6.25 -14.52 12.20
N SER A 53 -7.07 -14.97 13.14
CA SER A 53 -8.53 -14.99 13.01
C SER A 53 -9.15 -13.63 12.69
N TRP A 54 -8.62 -12.55 13.26
CA TRP A 54 -9.14 -11.19 13.09
C TRP A 54 -8.40 -10.37 12.04
N LEU A 55 -7.10 -10.63 11.85
CA LEU A 55 -6.21 -9.75 11.10
C LEU A 55 -5.75 -10.32 9.76
N THR A 56 -5.99 -11.62 9.51
CA THR A 56 -5.57 -12.25 8.25
C THR A 56 -6.75 -12.77 7.45
N THR A 57 -6.67 -12.65 6.14
CA THR A 57 -7.73 -13.02 5.19
C THR A 57 -7.84 -14.55 5.09
N PRO A 58 -8.96 -15.19 5.51
CA PRO A 58 -9.07 -16.64 5.61
C PRO A 58 -8.69 -17.40 4.34
N SER A 59 -9.12 -16.92 3.17
CA SER A 59 -8.83 -17.53 1.88
C SER A 59 -7.36 -17.42 1.45
N ALA A 60 -6.61 -16.46 1.99
CA ALA A 60 -5.22 -16.22 1.62
C ALA A 60 -4.22 -16.92 2.55
N ARG A 61 -4.62 -17.29 3.78
CA ARG A 61 -3.74 -17.90 4.80
C ARG A 61 -2.98 -19.13 4.27
N ALA A 62 -3.66 -19.98 3.51
CA ALA A 62 -3.08 -21.20 2.95
C ALA A 62 -2.01 -20.94 1.88
N LEU A 63 -2.01 -19.74 1.28
CA LEU A 63 -1.09 -19.36 0.21
C LEU A 63 0.18 -18.68 0.76
N TYR A 64 0.23 -18.37 2.04
CA TYR A 64 1.36 -17.65 2.63
C TYR A 64 2.50 -18.61 2.97
N PRO A 65 3.68 -18.51 2.30
CA PRO A 65 4.87 -19.24 2.71
C PRO A 65 5.36 -18.70 4.06
N LEU A 66 5.05 -19.41 5.15
CA LEU A 66 5.31 -18.93 6.51
C LEU A 66 6.78 -18.61 6.77
N ASP A 67 7.72 -19.39 6.22
CA ASP A 67 9.15 -19.13 6.37
C ASP A 67 9.54 -17.77 5.76
N LEU A 68 9.00 -17.45 4.58
CA LEU A 68 9.22 -16.15 3.95
C LEU A 68 8.57 -15.03 4.76
N VAL A 69 7.35 -15.22 5.27
CA VAL A 69 6.67 -14.22 6.10
C VAL A 69 7.46 -13.92 7.36
N ARG A 70 7.92 -14.96 8.07
CA ARG A 70 8.76 -14.82 9.27
C ARG A 70 10.09 -14.15 8.96
N PHE A 71 10.74 -14.52 7.86
CA PHE A 71 11.96 -13.88 7.39
C PHE A 71 11.74 -12.39 7.10
N LEU A 72 10.66 -12.02 6.41
CA LEU A 72 10.33 -10.63 6.13
C LEU A 72 10.05 -9.85 7.43
N ILE A 73 9.30 -10.41 8.37
CA ILE A 73 9.07 -9.79 9.69
C ILE A 73 10.42 -9.53 10.39
N TYR A 74 11.31 -10.53 10.43
CA TYR A 74 12.64 -10.39 11.02
C TYR A 74 13.42 -9.22 10.40
N VAL A 75 13.55 -9.22 9.07
CA VAL A 75 14.27 -8.18 8.33
C VAL A 75 13.66 -6.80 8.60
N MET A 76 12.34 -6.67 8.56
CA MET A 76 11.66 -5.40 8.78
C MET A 76 11.86 -4.86 10.20
N LEU A 77 11.81 -5.71 11.22
CA LEU A 77 12.05 -5.30 12.61
C LEU A 77 13.52 -4.87 12.82
N VAL A 78 14.48 -5.66 12.34
CA VAL A 78 15.92 -5.36 12.48
C VAL A 78 16.31 -4.09 11.73
N VAL A 79 15.90 -3.98 10.46
CA VAL A 79 16.16 -2.78 9.64
C VAL A 79 15.45 -1.56 10.22
N GLY A 80 14.20 -1.73 10.67
CA GLY A 80 13.43 -0.66 11.30
C GLY A 80 14.12 -0.11 12.55
N PHE A 81 14.60 -0.98 13.43
CA PHE A 81 15.35 -0.58 14.62
C PHE A 81 16.66 0.13 14.26
N GLY A 82 17.47 -0.47 13.38
CA GLY A 82 18.77 0.07 12.98
C GLY A 82 18.66 1.45 12.31
N LEU A 83 17.72 1.62 11.38
CA LEU A 83 17.45 2.91 10.74
C LEU A 83 16.86 3.93 11.73
N GLY A 84 16.07 3.47 12.70
CA GLY A 84 15.52 4.30 13.76
C GLY A 84 16.61 4.87 14.65
N ALA A 85 17.55 4.04 15.09
CA ALA A 85 18.73 4.46 15.85
C ALA A 85 19.58 5.46 15.05
N LEU A 86 19.83 5.18 13.77
CA LEU A 86 20.53 6.10 12.87
C LEU A 86 19.80 7.45 12.76
N SER A 87 18.48 7.45 12.63
CA SER A 87 17.66 8.67 12.58
C SER A 87 17.73 9.47 13.88
N VAL A 88 17.72 8.82 15.05
CA VAL A 88 17.87 9.47 16.37
C VAL A 88 19.21 10.20 16.49
N VAL A 89 20.28 9.61 15.95
CA VAL A 89 21.63 10.20 15.95
C VAL A 89 21.68 11.40 15.00
N LEU A 90 21.22 11.23 13.75
CA LEU A 90 21.39 12.22 12.69
C LEU A 90 20.39 13.38 12.76
N ARG A 91 19.18 13.18 13.28
CA ARG A 91 18.07 14.14 13.16
C ARG A 91 17.86 14.97 14.42
N ARG A 92 17.54 16.27 14.23
CA ARG A 92 17.23 17.18 15.35
C ARG A 92 15.92 16.83 16.06
N ARG A 93 14.85 16.62 15.28
CA ARG A 93 13.57 16.11 15.77
C ARG A 93 13.56 14.59 15.65
N ARG A 94 13.66 13.90 16.78
CA ARG A 94 13.88 12.45 16.87
C ARG A 94 12.61 11.61 16.84
N VAL A 95 11.44 12.24 16.65
CA VAL A 95 10.13 11.57 16.69
C VAL A 95 10.10 10.36 15.76
N LEU A 96 10.47 10.51 14.48
CA LEU A 96 10.45 9.37 13.55
C LEU A 96 11.37 8.23 13.98
N GLY A 97 12.59 8.54 14.42
CA GLY A 97 13.55 7.55 14.88
C GLY A 97 13.03 6.78 16.11
N PHE A 98 12.50 7.49 17.11
CA PHE A 98 11.91 6.86 18.29
C PHE A 98 10.64 6.06 17.96
N THR A 99 9.78 6.55 17.07
CA THR A 99 8.59 5.80 16.63
C THR A 99 8.98 4.49 15.94
N GLY A 100 9.94 4.52 15.02
CA GLY A 100 10.45 3.31 14.35
C GLY A 100 11.05 2.30 15.32
N ILE A 101 11.89 2.77 16.26
CA ILE A 101 12.44 1.93 17.34
C ILE A 101 11.31 1.34 18.19
N ALA A 102 10.35 2.15 18.63
CA ALA A 102 9.26 1.69 19.49
C ALA A 102 8.42 0.59 18.82
N LEU A 103 8.07 0.76 17.54
CA LEU A 103 7.34 -0.24 16.76
C LEU A 103 8.14 -1.54 16.60
N ALA A 104 9.42 -1.42 16.23
CA ALA A 104 10.29 -2.58 16.06
C ALA A 104 10.51 -3.35 17.38
N THR A 105 10.74 -2.63 18.48
CA THR A 105 10.88 -3.21 19.81
C THR A 105 9.57 -3.86 20.26
N ALA A 106 8.42 -3.20 20.09
CA ALA A 106 7.12 -3.77 20.43
C ALA A 106 6.87 -5.08 19.66
N GLY A 107 7.14 -5.12 18.36
CA GLY A 107 7.02 -6.33 17.55
C GLY A 107 7.94 -7.45 18.04
N THR A 108 9.17 -7.11 18.41
CA THR A 108 10.14 -8.07 18.95
C THR A 108 9.71 -8.63 20.31
N LEU A 109 9.21 -7.77 21.21
CA LEU A 109 8.72 -8.17 22.54
C LEU A 109 7.48 -9.07 22.46
N LEU A 110 6.68 -8.92 21.40
CA LEU A 110 5.55 -9.79 21.10
C LEU A 110 5.95 -11.13 20.41
N GLY A 111 7.24 -11.45 20.37
CA GLY A 111 7.77 -12.70 19.82
C GLY A 111 8.40 -12.56 18.42
N GLY A 112 8.28 -11.40 17.77
CA GLY A 112 8.94 -11.10 16.50
C GLY A 112 8.66 -12.14 15.41
N SER A 113 9.71 -12.51 14.67
CA SER A 113 9.63 -13.52 13.61
C SER A 113 9.37 -14.94 14.12
N THR A 114 9.51 -15.19 15.42
CA THR A 114 9.28 -16.50 16.06
C THR A 114 7.96 -16.56 16.81
N ALA A 115 7.13 -15.52 16.74
CA ALA A 115 5.83 -15.49 17.40
C ALA A 115 5.00 -16.73 17.02
N GLU A 116 4.39 -17.36 18.02
CA GLU A 116 3.51 -18.50 17.80
C GLU A 116 2.27 -18.05 17.02
N VAL A 117 1.85 -18.87 16.05
CA VAL A 117 0.65 -18.56 15.27
C VAL A 117 -0.56 -18.79 16.15
N GLY A 118 -1.37 -17.74 16.35
CA GLY A 118 -2.59 -17.81 17.14
C GLY A 118 -3.64 -18.71 16.51
N THR A 119 -4.80 -18.79 17.16
CA THR A 119 -5.88 -19.68 16.72
C THR A 119 -6.39 -19.30 15.32
N LEU A 120 -6.26 -20.26 14.41
CA LEU A 120 -6.86 -20.16 13.08
C LEU A 120 -8.37 -20.39 13.22
N GLY A 121 -9.15 -19.38 12.84
CA GLY A 121 -10.61 -19.43 12.92
C GLY A 121 -11.22 -18.16 12.36
N GLY A 122 -12.55 -18.09 12.39
CA GLY A 122 -13.32 -16.94 11.91
C GLY A 122 -13.52 -16.94 10.39
N THR A 123 -14.74 -16.63 9.98
CA THR A 123 -15.13 -16.42 8.58
C THR A 123 -14.92 -14.98 8.13
N THR A 124 -14.71 -14.07 9.08
CA THR A 124 -14.57 -12.62 8.86
C THR A 124 -13.30 -12.09 9.50
N ALA A 125 -12.49 -11.34 8.76
CA ALA A 125 -11.29 -10.66 9.23
C ALA A 125 -11.11 -9.30 8.53
N VAL A 126 -10.37 -8.40 9.18
CA VAL A 126 -10.09 -7.02 8.73
C VAL A 126 -8.98 -6.99 7.66
N GLY A 127 -8.40 -8.12 7.25
CA GLY A 127 -7.46 -8.15 6.12
C GLY A 127 -6.21 -7.27 6.30
N LEU A 128 -5.70 -7.14 7.53
CA LEU A 128 -4.47 -6.38 7.80
C LEU A 128 -3.29 -6.96 7.01
N ASP A 129 -3.21 -8.28 6.90
CA ASP A 129 -2.23 -8.96 6.03
C ASP A 129 -2.27 -8.45 4.60
N TRP A 130 -3.46 -8.37 4.01
CA TRP A 130 -3.68 -7.93 2.64
C TRP A 130 -3.24 -6.48 2.46
N PHE A 131 -3.58 -5.60 3.42
CA PHE A 131 -3.13 -4.22 3.44
C PHE A 131 -1.60 -4.11 3.52
N LEU A 132 -0.95 -4.81 4.45
CA LEU A 132 0.50 -4.72 4.66
C LEU A 132 1.27 -5.25 3.44
N LEU A 133 0.85 -6.39 2.89
CA LEU A 133 1.48 -7.00 1.71
C LEU A 133 1.34 -6.10 0.48
N ASN A 134 0.14 -5.59 0.17
CA ASN A 134 -0.05 -4.69 -0.97
C ASN A 134 0.71 -3.38 -0.79
N LEU A 135 0.67 -2.79 0.41
CA LEU A 135 1.42 -1.57 0.69
C LEU A 135 2.92 -1.78 0.48
N PHE A 136 3.46 -2.89 1.00
CA PHE A 136 4.87 -3.23 0.87
C PHE A 136 5.28 -3.47 -0.58
N VAL A 137 4.55 -4.33 -1.30
CA VAL A 137 4.87 -4.69 -2.69
C VAL A 137 4.75 -3.48 -3.62
N LEU A 138 3.66 -2.72 -3.53
CA LEU A 138 3.45 -1.55 -4.38
C LEU A 138 4.47 -0.45 -4.07
N ALA A 139 4.77 -0.19 -2.78
CA ALA A 139 5.81 0.78 -2.44
C ALA A 139 7.19 0.31 -2.92
N LEU A 140 7.53 -0.97 -2.75
CA LEU A 140 8.81 -1.54 -3.19
C LEU A 140 8.97 -1.48 -4.71
N LEU A 141 7.89 -1.64 -5.46
CA LEU A 141 7.91 -1.59 -6.93
C LEU A 141 7.90 -0.14 -7.44
N PHE A 142 6.91 0.64 -7.03
CA PHE A 142 6.62 1.92 -7.66
C PHE A 142 7.40 3.10 -7.07
N VAL A 143 7.75 3.08 -5.78
CA VAL A 143 8.57 4.18 -5.23
C VAL A 143 9.94 4.23 -5.93
N PRO A 144 10.70 3.11 -6.08
CA PRO A 144 11.94 3.15 -6.85
C PRO A 144 11.73 3.50 -8.32
N LEU A 145 10.71 2.94 -8.97
CA LEU A 145 10.41 3.23 -10.37
C LEU A 145 10.20 4.74 -10.61
N GLU A 146 9.40 5.39 -9.77
CA GLU A 146 9.15 6.82 -9.84
C GLU A 146 10.37 7.68 -9.50
N ARG A 147 11.35 7.16 -8.75
CA ARG A 147 12.57 7.89 -8.41
C ARG A 147 13.70 7.68 -9.42
N VAL A 148 13.77 6.52 -10.06
CA VAL A 148 14.78 6.20 -11.08
C VAL A 148 14.38 6.76 -12.44
N ILE A 149 13.09 6.68 -12.79
CA ILE A 149 12.55 7.16 -14.08
C ILE A 149 11.45 8.22 -13.83
N PRO A 150 11.77 9.34 -13.15
CA PRO A 150 10.77 10.36 -12.82
C PRO A 150 10.32 11.14 -14.06
N ARG A 151 9.00 11.20 -14.30
CA ARG A 151 8.41 12.20 -15.20
C ARG A 151 8.44 13.60 -14.59
N LEU A 152 8.16 13.70 -13.28
CA LEU A 152 8.14 14.94 -12.51
C LEU A 152 9.26 14.90 -11.46
N ARG A 153 10.46 15.38 -11.82
CA ARG A 153 11.68 15.28 -10.99
C ARG A 153 11.58 15.99 -9.64
N GLU A 154 10.78 17.04 -9.56
CA GLU A 154 10.64 17.85 -8.35
C GLU A 154 9.55 17.33 -7.39
N GLN A 155 8.76 16.34 -7.81
CA GLN A 155 7.67 15.82 -6.98
C GLN A 155 8.23 15.00 -5.81
N PRO A 156 7.92 15.37 -4.56
CA PRO A 156 8.33 14.60 -3.39
C PRO A 156 7.54 13.28 -3.30
N ILE A 157 8.13 12.27 -2.64
CA ILE A 157 7.47 10.98 -2.36
C ILE A 157 6.18 11.20 -1.55
N PHE A 158 6.26 12.03 -0.50
CA PHE A 158 5.13 12.38 0.37
C PHE A 158 4.58 13.73 -0.06
N ARG A 159 3.87 13.73 -1.19
CA ARG A 159 3.23 14.94 -1.73
C ARG A 159 1.96 15.32 -0.95
N ARG A 160 1.42 16.51 -1.25
CA ARG A 160 0.14 16.96 -0.71
C ARG A 160 -0.97 15.96 -1.08
N GLY A 161 -1.75 15.54 -0.08
CA GLY A 161 -2.82 14.55 -0.26
C GLY A 161 -2.39 13.09 -0.03
N TRP A 162 -1.09 12.81 0.16
CA TRP A 162 -0.60 11.45 0.38
C TRP A 162 -1.27 10.73 1.58
N THR A 163 -1.56 11.45 2.66
CA THR A 163 -2.28 10.89 3.81
C THR A 163 -3.71 10.51 3.45
N THR A 164 -4.40 11.33 2.66
CA THR A 164 -5.74 11.01 2.15
C THR A 164 -5.70 9.77 1.27
N ASP A 165 -4.69 9.64 0.41
CA ASP A 165 -4.51 8.49 -0.49
C ASP A 165 -4.23 7.22 0.33
N LEU A 166 -3.39 7.32 1.36
CA LEU A 166 -3.12 6.21 2.27
C LEU A 166 -4.37 5.77 3.03
N MET A 167 -5.23 6.69 3.45
CA MET A 167 -6.48 6.35 4.13
C MET A 167 -7.47 5.64 3.19
N HIS A 168 -7.61 6.08 1.94
CA HIS A 168 -8.46 5.37 0.96
C HIS A 168 -7.86 4.00 0.59
N PHE A 169 -6.53 3.93 0.47
CA PHE A 169 -5.83 2.66 0.30
C PHE A 169 -6.10 1.72 1.48
N ALA A 170 -5.97 2.21 2.73
CA ALA A 170 -6.25 1.44 3.93
C ALA A 170 -7.70 0.96 3.98
N MET A 171 -8.68 1.85 3.76
CA MET A 171 -10.09 1.47 3.74
C MET A 171 -10.38 0.39 2.69
N SER A 172 -9.84 0.53 1.48
CA SER A 172 -10.09 -0.41 0.38
C SER A 172 -9.42 -1.78 0.55
N HIS A 173 -8.40 -1.90 1.41
CA HIS A 173 -7.69 -3.15 1.65
C HIS A 173 -8.07 -3.79 2.99
N LEU A 174 -8.30 -2.99 4.03
CA LEU A 174 -8.79 -3.49 5.32
C LEU A 174 -10.27 -3.94 5.26
N LEU A 175 -11.03 -3.41 4.30
CA LEU A 175 -12.40 -3.86 4.06
C LEU A 175 -12.49 -4.89 2.94
N VAL A 176 -11.38 -5.56 2.57
CA VAL A 176 -11.35 -6.47 1.41
C VAL A 176 -12.46 -7.52 1.46
N GLN A 177 -12.72 -8.14 2.62
CA GLN A 177 -13.77 -9.15 2.73
C GLN A 177 -15.18 -8.58 2.60
N VAL A 178 -15.40 -7.40 3.18
CA VAL A 178 -16.68 -6.67 3.01
C VAL A 178 -16.87 -6.35 1.53
N THR A 179 -15.84 -5.82 0.86
CA THR A 179 -15.93 -5.51 -0.57
C THR A 179 -16.16 -6.75 -1.41
N VAL A 180 -15.49 -7.88 -1.12
CA VAL A 180 -15.70 -9.16 -1.82
C VAL A 180 -17.14 -9.65 -1.63
N VAL A 181 -17.68 -9.61 -0.41
CA VAL A 181 -19.06 -10.03 -0.15
C VAL A 181 -20.05 -9.10 -0.86
N LEU A 182 -19.88 -7.78 -0.75
CA LEU A 182 -20.75 -6.80 -1.40
C LEU A 182 -20.72 -6.89 -2.94
N THR A 183 -19.64 -7.44 -3.49
CA THR A 183 -19.45 -7.63 -4.92
C THR A 183 -20.02 -8.97 -5.39
N MET A 184 -19.64 -10.07 -4.71
CA MET A 184 -19.99 -11.44 -5.10
C MET A 184 -21.42 -11.83 -4.74
N LEU A 185 -21.99 -11.29 -3.65
CA LEU A 185 -23.35 -11.64 -3.24
C LEU A 185 -24.40 -11.18 -4.27
N PRO A 186 -24.40 -9.92 -4.76
CA PRO A 186 -25.30 -9.52 -5.84
C PRO A 186 -25.08 -10.34 -7.11
N ALA A 187 -23.83 -10.64 -7.47
CA ALA A 187 -23.52 -11.50 -8.61
C ALA A 187 -24.20 -12.88 -8.47
N ALA A 188 -24.05 -13.52 -7.31
CA ALA A 188 -24.62 -14.83 -7.03
C ALA A 188 -26.17 -14.81 -6.96
N LEU A 189 -26.78 -13.73 -6.47
CA LEU A 189 -28.24 -13.63 -6.34
C LEU A 189 -28.93 -13.27 -7.66
N PHE A 190 -28.37 -12.30 -8.41
CA PHE A 190 -29.04 -11.73 -9.58
C PHE A 190 -28.57 -12.30 -10.91
N PHE A 191 -27.38 -12.91 -10.98
CA PHE A 191 -26.78 -13.40 -12.23
C PHE A 191 -26.60 -14.92 -12.26
N ARG A 192 -27.19 -15.67 -11.33
CA ARG A 192 -27.20 -17.14 -11.37
C ARG A 192 -27.80 -17.70 -12.66
N TRP A 193 -28.71 -16.97 -13.30
CA TRP A 193 -29.28 -17.39 -14.58
C TRP A 193 -28.27 -17.33 -15.74
N ALA A 194 -27.21 -16.51 -15.61
CA ALA A 194 -26.18 -16.35 -16.64
C ALA A 194 -25.09 -17.43 -16.57
N THR A 195 -25.05 -18.23 -15.49
CA THR A 195 -24.08 -19.32 -15.36
C THR A 195 -24.61 -20.60 -16.02
N HIS A 196 -24.09 -20.90 -17.22
CA HIS A 196 -24.45 -22.10 -17.97
C HIS A 196 -23.29 -23.12 -17.98
N PRO A 197 -23.52 -24.38 -17.56
CA PRO A 197 -22.48 -25.41 -17.51
C PRO A 197 -21.78 -25.64 -18.85
N TRP A 198 -22.56 -25.70 -19.95
CA TRP A 198 -21.99 -25.91 -21.29
C TRP A 198 -21.00 -24.82 -21.70
N LEU A 199 -21.23 -23.57 -21.28
CA LEU A 199 -20.35 -22.45 -21.59
C LEU A 199 -19.06 -22.52 -20.75
N GLN A 200 -19.18 -22.91 -19.49
CA GLN A 200 -18.02 -23.13 -18.62
C GLN A 200 -17.13 -24.27 -19.16
N ASP A 201 -17.74 -25.37 -19.58
CA ASP A 201 -17.02 -26.50 -20.19
C ASP A 201 -16.36 -26.10 -21.51
N ALA A 202 -17.05 -25.32 -22.34
CA ALA A 202 -16.52 -24.82 -23.61
C ALA A 202 -15.29 -23.91 -23.40
N VAL A 203 -15.35 -22.97 -22.44
CA VAL A 203 -14.22 -22.10 -22.09
C VAL A 203 -13.08 -22.91 -21.46
N ALA A 204 -13.39 -23.84 -20.55
CA ALA A 204 -12.39 -24.67 -19.89
C ALA A 204 -11.64 -25.60 -20.87
N ALA A 205 -12.29 -26.01 -21.96
CA ALA A 205 -11.68 -26.83 -23.01
C ALA A 205 -10.72 -26.05 -23.93
N GLN A 206 -10.72 -24.71 -23.89
CA GLN A 206 -9.83 -23.91 -24.71
C GLN A 206 -8.39 -23.92 -24.19
N PRO A 207 -7.38 -23.65 -25.05
CA PRO A 207 -6.03 -23.38 -24.58
C PRO A 207 -5.98 -22.20 -23.60
N LEU A 208 -5.15 -22.30 -22.56
CA LEU A 208 -5.04 -21.27 -21.51
C LEU A 208 -4.77 -19.86 -22.06
N ALA A 209 -3.99 -19.75 -23.15
CA ALA A 209 -3.72 -18.47 -23.79
C ALA A 209 -4.99 -17.81 -24.36
N LEU A 210 -5.91 -18.60 -24.90
CA LEU A 210 -7.19 -18.09 -25.40
C LEU A 210 -8.09 -17.64 -24.24
N GLN A 211 -8.21 -18.47 -23.20
CA GLN A 211 -8.97 -18.12 -21.99
C GLN A 211 -8.48 -16.79 -21.39
N PHE A 212 -7.15 -16.59 -21.33
CA PHE A 212 -6.54 -15.35 -20.86
C PHE A 212 -6.91 -14.15 -21.73
N LEU A 213 -6.84 -14.27 -23.06
CA LEU A 213 -7.22 -13.19 -23.96
C LEU A 213 -8.71 -12.86 -23.87
N GLU A 214 -9.58 -13.87 -23.76
CA GLU A 214 -11.01 -13.69 -23.60
C GLU A 214 -11.34 -12.96 -22.30
N ILE A 215 -10.77 -13.38 -21.16
CA ILE A 215 -11.04 -12.72 -19.88
C ILE A 215 -10.51 -11.28 -19.85
N VAL A 216 -9.34 -11.02 -20.46
CA VAL A 216 -8.81 -9.66 -20.58
C VAL A 216 -9.75 -8.79 -21.42
N LEU A 217 -10.22 -9.30 -22.56
CA LEU A 217 -11.15 -8.56 -23.42
C LEU A 217 -12.48 -8.27 -22.71
N VAL A 218 -13.06 -9.27 -22.05
CA VAL A 218 -14.33 -9.10 -21.31
C VAL A 218 -14.16 -8.13 -20.15
N ALA A 219 -13.08 -8.26 -19.38
CA ALA A 219 -12.78 -7.36 -18.27
C ALA A 219 -12.57 -5.92 -18.73
N ASP A 220 -11.78 -5.70 -19.80
CA ASP A 220 -11.50 -4.36 -20.33
C ASP A 220 -12.77 -3.69 -20.88
N LEU A 221 -13.58 -4.42 -21.67
CA LEU A 221 -14.85 -3.91 -22.18
C LEU A 221 -15.82 -3.57 -21.04
N THR A 222 -15.92 -4.44 -20.04
CA THR A 222 -16.79 -4.21 -18.87
C THR A 222 -16.31 -2.99 -18.10
N GLN A 223 -15.02 -2.89 -17.80
CA GLN A 223 -14.42 -1.76 -17.11
C GLN A 223 -14.60 -0.46 -17.88
N TYR A 224 -14.45 -0.49 -19.21
CA TYR A 224 -14.70 0.66 -20.09
C TYR A 224 -16.14 1.16 -19.94
N TRP A 225 -17.14 0.27 -20.05
CA TRP A 225 -18.54 0.66 -19.98
C TRP A 225 -18.95 1.14 -18.59
N VAL A 226 -18.46 0.48 -17.54
CA VAL A 226 -18.66 0.90 -16.14
C VAL A 226 -18.05 2.28 -15.90
N HIS A 227 -16.81 2.50 -16.31
CA HIS A 227 -16.14 3.80 -16.19
C HIS A 227 -16.85 4.89 -17.00
N ARG A 228 -17.29 4.57 -18.23
CA ARG A 228 -18.10 5.49 -19.05
C ARG A 228 -19.42 5.84 -18.37
N ALA A 229 -20.08 4.88 -17.71
CA ALA A 229 -21.30 5.12 -16.95
C ALA A 229 -21.04 6.06 -15.76
N PHE A 230 -19.93 5.88 -15.04
CA PHE A 230 -19.49 6.80 -13.98
C PHE A 230 -19.33 8.25 -14.47
N HIS A 231 -18.88 8.45 -15.71
CA HIS A 231 -18.75 9.77 -16.31
C HIS A 231 -20.04 10.33 -16.95
N ARG A 232 -21.00 9.47 -17.30
CA ARG A 232 -22.22 9.87 -18.03
C ARG A 232 -23.42 10.07 -17.13
N VAL A 233 -23.54 9.33 -16.03
CA VAL A 233 -24.70 9.39 -15.12
C VAL A 233 -24.36 10.36 -13.97
N PRO A 234 -25.09 11.48 -13.79
CA PRO A 234 -24.74 12.50 -12.80
C PRO A 234 -24.62 12.00 -11.36
N TRP A 235 -25.44 11.02 -10.97
CA TRP A 235 -25.37 10.42 -9.65
C TRP A 235 -24.09 9.59 -9.45
N LEU A 236 -23.73 8.75 -10.43
CA LEU A 236 -22.50 7.95 -10.39
C LEU A 236 -21.25 8.85 -10.41
N TRP A 237 -21.28 9.95 -11.16
CA TRP A 237 -20.19 10.92 -11.19
C TRP A 237 -19.87 11.50 -9.82
N ARG A 238 -20.88 11.76 -8.96
CA ARG A 238 -20.64 12.29 -7.61
C ARG A 238 -19.78 11.37 -6.74
N LEU A 239 -19.87 10.06 -6.97
CA LEU A 239 -19.05 9.06 -6.29
C LEU A 239 -17.66 9.00 -6.94
N HIS A 240 -17.63 8.95 -8.27
CA HIS A 240 -16.40 8.85 -9.04
C HIS A 240 -15.53 10.12 -9.03
N ALA A 241 -16.10 11.28 -8.74
CA ALA A 241 -15.36 12.53 -8.57
C ALA A 241 -14.33 12.44 -7.43
N VAL A 242 -14.51 11.53 -6.46
CA VAL A 242 -13.49 11.24 -5.43
C VAL A 242 -12.20 10.73 -6.07
N HIS A 243 -12.30 9.87 -7.09
CA HIS A 243 -11.17 9.37 -7.85
C HIS A 243 -10.45 10.48 -8.62
N HIS A 244 -11.21 11.34 -9.29
CA HIS A 244 -10.67 12.48 -10.03
C HIS A 244 -10.24 13.65 -9.14
N SER A 245 -10.37 13.56 -7.81
CA SER A 245 -10.01 14.63 -6.88
C SER A 245 -8.50 14.80 -6.68
N SER A 246 -7.67 13.86 -7.16
CA SER A 246 -6.22 13.98 -7.00
C SER A 246 -5.63 14.96 -8.00
N GLU A 247 -5.15 16.10 -7.50
CA GLU A 247 -4.48 17.15 -8.30
C GLU A 247 -3.07 16.74 -8.75
N THR A 248 -2.51 15.68 -8.16
CA THR A 248 -1.14 15.21 -8.39
C THR A 248 -1.13 13.68 -8.45
N LEU A 249 -0.31 13.12 -9.33
CA LEU A 249 -0.27 11.67 -9.59
C LEU A 249 0.99 11.05 -9.00
N ASP A 250 0.81 9.99 -8.23
CA ASP A 250 1.82 9.01 -7.84
C ASP A 250 1.15 7.63 -7.79
N TRP A 251 1.92 6.62 -7.43
CA TRP A 251 1.49 5.22 -7.31
C TRP A 251 0.33 5.01 -6.33
N LEU A 252 0.12 5.92 -5.37
CA LEU A 252 -0.96 5.82 -4.40
C LEU A 252 -2.19 6.62 -4.82
N ALA A 253 -2.07 7.59 -5.73
CA ALA A 253 -3.18 8.45 -6.18
C ALA A 253 -4.41 7.66 -6.67
N GLY A 254 -4.18 6.53 -7.35
CA GLY A 254 -5.25 5.67 -7.87
C GLY A 254 -6.09 5.00 -6.79
N SER A 255 -5.65 5.00 -5.53
CA SER A 255 -6.39 4.40 -4.41
C SER A 255 -7.58 5.22 -3.93
N ARG A 256 -7.67 6.51 -4.33
CA ARG A 256 -8.82 7.37 -4.01
C ARG A 256 -10.07 6.85 -4.70
N LEU A 257 -10.77 5.94 -4.05
CA LEU A 257 -12.02 5.39 -4.56
C LEU A 257 -13.07 5.49 -3.47
N HIS A 258 -14.27 5.89 -3.88
CA HIS A 258 -15.43 5.72 -3.01
C HIS A 258 -15.74 4.23 -2.83
N LEU A 259 -16.31 3.82 -1.69
CA LEU A 259 -16.58 2.39 -1.43
C LEU A 259 -17.49 1.76 -2.49
N VAL A 260 -18.46 2.52 -2.99
CA VAL A 260 -19.35 2.08 -4.07
C VAL A 260 -18.57 1.86 -5.36
N ASP A 261 -17.65 2.76 -5.72
CA ASP A 261 -16.78 2.56 -6.88
C ASP A 261 -16.00 1.25 -6.75
N ILE A 262 -15.48 0.95 -5.56
CA ILE A 262 -14.77 -0.32 -5.29
C ILE A 262 -15.68 -1.52 -5.52
N VAL A 263 -16.89 -1.53 -4.98
CA VAL A 263 -17.84 -2.66 -5.13
C VAL A 263 -18.28 -2.86 -6.58
N VAL A 264 -18.45 -1.77 -7.33
CA VAL A 264 -18.89 -1.84 -8.73
C VAL A 264 -17.74 -2.20 -9.68
N THR A 265 -16.51 -1.81 -9.37
CA THR A 265 -15.35 -2.01 -10.27
C THR A 265 -14.48 -3.21 -9.95
N ARG A 266 -14.56 -3.79 -8.75
CA ARG A 266 -13.77 -4.97 -8.35
C ARG A 266 -14.53 -6.31 -8.49
N GLY A 267 -15.68 -6.31 -9.15
CA GLY A 267 -16.52 -7.49 -9.41
C GLY A 267 -16.41 -8.09 -10.77
#